data_AF-A0A085WME2-F1
#
_entry.id   AF-A0A085WME2-F1
#
_cell.length_a   1.000
_cell.length_b   1.000
_cell.length_c   1.000
_cell.angle_alpha   90.00
_cell.angle_beta   90.00
_cell.angle_gamma   90.00
#
_symmetry.space_group_name_H-M   'P 1'
#
loop_
_entity.id
_entity.type
_entity.pdbx_description
1 polymer ?
#
loop_
_entity_poly.entity_id
_entity_poly.type
_entity_poly.pdbx_seq_one_letter_code
_entity_poly.pdbx_strand_id
1 'polypeptide(L)'
;MAELEGEVVTEVRRILGEELEWKGSVEPSHDLLKDLQLDSLGLTVLAVGLENRFRVKLSEEDAAGVTTVSDLAKLVSRRVAETPEEPR
;
A
#
# COMPACT_ATOMS: atom_id res chain seq x y z
N MET A 1 0.09 10.04 12.01
CA MET A 1 -0.73 9.03 11.29
C MET A 1 -1.11 9.57 9.92
N ALA A 2 -1.81 10.70 9.82
CA ALA A 2 -2.19 11.30 8.53
C ALA A 2 -1.01 11.58 7.57
N GLU A 3 0.16 11.98 8.08
CA GLU A 3 1.37 12.18 7.26
C GLU A 3 1.88 10.86 6.65
N LEU A 4 1.98 9.79 7.46
CA LEU A 4 2.36 8.45 6.99
C LEU A 4 1.38 7.90 5.97
N GLU A 5 0.07 8.05 6.21
CA GLU A 5 -0.95 7.63 5.25
C GLU A 5 -0.76 8.34 3.89
N GLY A 6 -0.46 9.64 3.91
CA GLY A 6 -0.14 10.41 2.70
C GLY A 6 1.13 9.94 1.98
N GLU A 7 2.17 9.58 2.73
CA GLU A 7 3.38 8.96 2.17
C GLU A 7 3.08 7.61 1.52
N VAL A 8 2.26 6.77 2.16
CA VAL A 8 1.86 5.47 1.60
C VAL A 8 1.09 5.66 0.31
N VAL A 9 0.12 6.57 0.24
CA VAL A 9 -0.62 6.85 -0.99
C VAL A 9 0.31 7.33 -2.12
N THR A 10 1.32 8.13 -1.78
CA THR A 10 2.33 8.61 -2.73
C THR A 10 3.18 7.46 -3.26
N GLU A 11 3.60 6.54 -2.38
CA GLU A 11 4.34 5.35 -2.79
C GLU A 11 3.50 4.39 -3.62
N VAL A 12 2.23 4.19 -3.26
CA VAL A 12 1.27 3.40 -4.05
C VAL A 12 1.17 3.95 -5.47
N ARG A 13 1.01 5.28 -5.62
CA ARG A 13 1.00 5.96 -6.92
C ARG A 13 2.27 5.71 -7.73
N ARG A 14 3.42 5.77 -7.05
CA ARG A 14 4.72 5.53 -7.65
C ARG A 14 4.84 4.10 -8.16
N ILE A 15 4.55 3.10 -7.32
CA ILE A 15 4.61 1.67 -7.68
C ILE A 15 3.66 1.39 -8.84
N LEU A 16 2.42 1.90 -8.77
CA LEU A 16 1.44 1.72 -9.84
C LEU A 16 1.95 2.29 -11.17
N GLY A 17 2.53 3.50 -11.17
CA GLY A 17 3.03 4.14 -12.39
C GLY A 17 4.32 3.55 -12.93
N GLU A 18 5.28 3.22 -12.06
CA GLU A 18 6.62 2.75 -12.45
C GLU A 18 6.67 1.24 -12.69
N GLU A 19 6.08 0.44 -11.80
CA GLU A 19 6.19 -1.03 -11.85
C GLU A 19 5.01 -1.67 -12.59
N LEU A 20 3.83 -1.06 -12.52
CA LEU A 20 2.60 -1.59 -13.13
C LEU A 20 2.14 -0.78 -14.35
N GLU A 21 2.95 0.19 -14.79
CA GLU A 21 2.70 1.04 -15.97
C GLU A 21 1.31 1.73 -15.95
N TRP A 22 0.74 1.95 -14.77
CA TRP A 22 -0.58 2.55 -14.58
C TRP A 22 -0.57 4.04 -14.96
N LYS A 23 -1.44 4.43 -15.88
CA LYS A 23 -1.54 5.82 -16.37
C LYS A 23 -2.77 6.58 -15.84
N GLY A 24 -3.60 5.92 -15.04
CA GLY A 24 -4.79 6.52 -14.44
C GLY A 24 -4.46 7.35 -13.19
N SER A 25 -5.46 8.10 -12.70
CA SER A 25 -5.37 8.75 -11.40
C SER A 25 -5.64 7.75 -10.28
N VAL A 26 -4.82 7.79 -9.23
CA VAL A 26 -4.98 6.93 -8.05
C VAL A 26 -5.49 7.80 -6.91
N GLU A 27 -6.71 7.55 -6.48
CA GLU A 27 -7.36 8.23 -5.37
C GLU A 27 -7.43 7.31 -4.15
N PRO A 28 -7.41 7.85 -2.91
CA PRO A 28 -7.52 7.04 -1.70
C PRO A 28 -8.82 6.22 -1.64
N SER A 29 -9.88 6.71 -2.27
CA SER A 29 -11.19 6.06 -2.34
C SER A 29 -11.29 4.97 -3.40
N HIS A 30 -10.30 4.83 -4.30
CA HIS A 30 -10.34 3.80 -5.33
C HIS A 30 -10.16 2.40 -4.72
N ASP A 31 -10.99 1.49 -5.20
CA ASP A 31 -10.90 0.06 -4.94
C ASP A 31 -9.72 -0.54 -5.73
N LEU A 32 -8.88 -1.30 -5.04
CA LEU A 32 -7.66 -1.89 -5.61
C LEU A 32 -7.98 -2.88 -6.74
N LEU A 33 -9.08 -3.62 -6.63
CA LEU A 33 -9.49 -4.65 -7.57
C LEU A 33 -10.47 -4.14 -8.64
N LYS A 34 -11.37 -3.22 -8.27
CA LYS A 34 -12.43 -2.75 -9.18
C LYS A 34 -12.06 -1.49 -9.94
N ASP A 35 -11.50 -0.49 -9.26
CA ASP A 35 -11.16 0.80 -9.88
C ASP A 35 -9.75 0.76 -10.47
N LEU A 36 -8.79 0.23 -9.71
CA LEU A 36 -7.41 0.10 -10.15
C LEU A 36 -7.14 -1.22 -10.90
N GLN A 37 -8.14 -2.11 -10.95
CA GLN A 37 -8.11 -3.36 -11.70
C GLN A 37 -6.82 -4.18 -11.47
N LEU A 38 -6.31 -4.18 -10.22
CA LEU A 38 -5.07 -4.86 -9.92
C LEU A 38 -5.27 -6.38 -9.95
N ASP A 39 -4.49 -7.05 -10.80
CA ASP A 39 -4.39 -8.50 -10.79
C ASP A 39 -3.65 -8.99 -9.52
N SER A 40 -3.69 -10.30 -9.27
CA SER A 40 -2.97 -10.94 -8.15
C SER A 40 -1.47 -10.60 -8.13
N LEU A 41 -0.85 -10.48 -9.30
CA LEU A 41 0.54 -10.02 -9.42
C LEU A 41 0.68 -8.55 -9.05
N GLY A 42 -0.21 -7.68 -9.52
CA GLY A 42 -0.17 -6.24 -9.22
C GLY A 42 -0.32 -5.96 -7.72
N LEU A 43 -1.22 -6.68 -7.05
CA LEU A 43 -1.36 -6.63 -5.60
C LEU A 43 -0.09 -7.10 -4.87
N THR A 44 0.54 -8.17 -5.37
CA THR A 44 1.78 -8.69 -4.79
C THR A 44 2.93 -7.69 -4.93
N VAL A 45 3.09 -7.09 -6.13
CA VAL A 45 4.10 -6.04 -6.38
C VAL A 45 3.87 -4.84 -5.47
N LEU A 46 2.62 -4.41 -5.32
CA LEU A 46 2.25 -3.31 -4.45
C LEU A 46 2.57 -3.61 -2.97
N ALA A 47 2.18 -4.78 -2.48
CA ALA A 47 2.45 -5.21 -1.12
C ALA A 47 3.97 -5.25 -0.84
N VAL A 48 4.73 -5.92 -1.71
CA VAL A 48 6.19 -6.05 -1.58
C VAL A 48 6.90 -4.70 -1.66
N GLY A 49 6.44 -3.79 -2.53
CA GLY A 49 7.00 -2.44 -2.64
C GLY A 49 6.80 -1.63 -1.34
N LEU A 50 5.60 -1.70 -0.77
CA LEU A 50 5.28 -1.03 0.50
C LEU A 50 6.04 -1.64 1.68
N GLU A 51 6.09 -2.97 1.78
CA GLU A 51 6.88 -3.67 2.81
C GLU A 51 8.36 -3.27 2.76
N ASN A 52 8.94 -3.19 1.55
CA ASN A 52 10.32 -2.77 1.38
C ASN A 52 10.54 -1.30 1.74
N ARG A 53 9.64 -0.40 1.32
CA ARG A 53 9.73 1.04 1.56
C ARG A 53 9.62 1.38 3.05
N PHE A 54 8.64 0.78 3.72
CA PHE A 54 8.27 1.11 5.09
C PHE A 54 8.83 0.12 6.13
N ARG A 55 9.58 -0.90 5.69
CA ARG A 55 10.16 -1.95 6.54
C ARG A 55 9.14 -2.65 7.43
N VAL A 56 7.92 -2.82 6.92
CA VAL A 56 6.82 -3.53 7.58
C VAL A 56 6.62 -4.91 6.95
N LYS A 57 5.87 -5.78 7.65
CA LYS A 57 5.33 -7.01 7.08
C LYS A 57 3.82 -6.92 7.00
N LEU A 58 3.28 -7.22 5.83
CA LEU A 58 1.83 -7.27 5.57
C LEU A 58 1.42 -8.74 5.50
N SER A 59 0.66 -9.21 6.49
CA SER A 59 0.14 -10.58 6.49
C SER A 59 -1.08 -10.71 5.58
N GLU A 60 -1.34 -11.92 5.08
CA GLU A 60 -2.49 -12.19 4.22
C GLU A 60 -3.83 -11.87 4.91
N GLU A 61 -3.93 -12.11 6.22
CA GLU A 61 -5.11 -11.76 7.03
C GLU A 61 -5.38 -10.25 7.04
N ASP A 62 -4.33 -9.45 7.06
CA ASP A 62 -4.43 -8.00 7.02
C ASP A 62 -4.82 -7.51 5.63
N ALA A 63 -4.23 -8.10 4.59
CA ALA A 63 -4.56 -7.81 3.20
C ALA A 63 -6.01 -8.19 2.86
N ALA A 64 -6.57 -9.22 3.50
CA ALA A 64 -7.96 -9.63 3.30
C ALA A 64 -8.98 -8.56 3.71
N GLY A 65 -8.63 -7.66 4.64
CA GLY A 65 -9.46 -6.52 5.03
C GLY A 65 -9.28 -5.29 4.14
N VAL A 66 -8.28 -5.28 3.26
CA VAL A 66 -7.92 -4.10 2.46
C VAL A 66 -8.64 -4.15 1.12
N THR A 67 -9.57 -3.22 0.92
CA THR A 67 -10.31 -3.07 -0.34
C THR A 67 -9.89 -1.83 -1.12
N THR A 68 -9.56 -0.75 -0.41
CA THR A 68 -9.25 0.56 -1.00
C THR A 68 -7.80 0.97 -0.77
N VAL A 69 -7.32 1.94 -1.54
CA VAL A 69 -6.01 2.56 -1.33
C VAL A 69 -5.90 3.19 0.06
N SER A 70 -6.98 3.78 0.58
CA SER A 70 -7.02 4.35 1.93
C SER A 70 -6.92 3.27 3.01
N ASP A 71 -7.57 2.12 2.84
CA ASP A 71 -7.41 0.97 3.77
C ASP A 71 -5.96 0.48 3.79
N LEU A 72 -5.34 0.36 2.62
CA LEU A 72 -3.93 -0.02 2.51
C LEU A 72 -3.02 0.98 3.22
N ALA A 73 -3.26 2.28 3.02
CA ALA A 73 -2.49 3.34 3.67
C ALA A 73 -2.62 3.30 5.20
N LYS A 74 -3.83 3.09 5.71
CA LYS A 74 -4.08 2.94 7.15
C LYS A 74 -3.41 1.71 7.71
N LEU A 75 -3.49 0.58 7.00
CA LEU A 75 -2.86 -0.67 7.42
C LEU A 75 -1.35 -0.50 7.56
N VAL A 76 -0.70 0.03 6.53
CA VAL A 76 0.75 0.25 6.53
C VAL A 76 1.14 1.27 7.60
N SER A 77 0.43 2.40 7.71
CA SER A 77 0.72 3.40 8.75
C SER A 77 0.58 2.79 10.16
N ARG A 78 -0.39 1.91 10.38
CA ARG A 78 -0.55 1.20 11.64
C ARG A 78 0.63 0.26 11.88
N ARG A 79 1.06 -0.50 10.88
CA ARG A 79 2.21 -1.41 11.00
C ARG A 79 3.51 -0.70 11.28
N VAL A 80 3.74 0.45 10.65
CA VAL A 80 4.92 1.29 10.92
C VAL A 80 4.90 1.77 12.37
N ALA A 81 3.73 2.17 12.88
CA ALA A 81 3.59 2.58 14.27
C ALA A 81 3.74 1.40 15.27
N GLU A 82 3.28 0.20 14.89
CA GLU A 82 3.37 -1.04 15.68
C GLU A 82 4.77 -1.67 15.63
N THR A 83 5.56 -1.36 14.60
CA THR A 83 6.94 -1.81 14.41
C THR A 83 7.88 -0.62 14.62
N PRO A 84 8.01 -0.06 15.84
CA PRO A 84 9.05 0.91 16.10
C PRO A 84 10.36 0.16 15.92
N GLU A 85 11.11 0.57 14.91
CA GLU A 85 12.43 0.06 14.56
C GLU A 85 13.23 -0.14 15.86
N GLU A 86 13.47 -1.39 16.26
CA GLU A 86 14.43 -1.66 17.33
C GLU A 86 15.78 -1.09 16.84
N PRO A 87 16.38 -0.12 17.55
CA PRO A 87 17.69 0.39 17.17
C PRO A 87 18.67 -0.77 17.36
N ARG A 88 19.16 -1.34 16.26
CA ARG A 88 20.26 -2.31 16.29
C ARG A 88 21.56 -1.64 16.73
#